data_AF-A0A345CZ82-F1
#
_entry.id   AF-A0A345CZ82-F1
#
_cell.length_a   1.000
_cell.length_b   1.000
_cell.length_c   1.000
_cell.angle_alpha   90.00
_cell.angle_beta   90.00
_cell.angle_gamma   90.00
#
_symmetry.space_group_name_H-M   'P 1'
#
loop_
_entity.id
_entity.type
_entity.pdbx_description
1 polymer ?
#
loop_
_entity_poly.entity_id
_entity_poly.type
_entity_poly.pdbx_seq_one_letter_code
_entity_poly.pdbx_strand_id
1 'polypeptide(L)'
;MCDDDSANFYTLYERNESGESQGIIDLNFREDADAAMKVYVERNALQQQVNALAAEGAMMRQIIDSVTDLDNEPQYHYEGMGCGLEDRNITDRYEAMRHGWDQAMESVYGELIPCADQLDFSATDAAIREMMAQGVEKLAIHLRANGNDASPCNLIAIGAEDFAAQLRAGEVSK
;
A
#
# COMPACT_ATOMS: atom_id res chain seq x y z
N MET A 1 44.00 -40.09 -7.50
CA MET A 1 42.54 -40.08 -7.28
C MET A 1 42.34 -39.18 -6.09
N CYS A 2 41.75 -38.00 -6.27
CA CYS A 2 41.37 -37.16 -5.13
C CYS A 2 40.03 -37.68 -4.62
N ASP A 3 40.02 -38.11 -3.37
CA ASP A 3 38.81 -38.38 -2.59
C ASP A 3 38.15 -37.03 -2.29
N ASP A 4 37.02 -36.73 -2.93
CA ASP A 4 36.12 -35.68 -2.48
C ASP A 4 34.67 -36.05 -2.84
N ASP A 5 34.13 -37.03 -2.11
CA ASP A 5 32.75 -37.54 -2.29
C ASP A 5 31.73 -36.81 -1.38
N SER A 6 32.09 -35.69 -0.74
CA SER A 6 31.18 -34.97 0.16
C SER A 6 31.11 -33.47 -0.10
N ALA A 7 29.99 -33.01 -0.67
CA ALA A 7 29.64 -31.60 -0.74
C ALA A 7 28.87 -31.18 0.54
N ASN A 8 29.37 -30.16 1.25
CA ASN A 8 28.64 -29.52 2.34
C ASN A 8 27.95 -28.26 1.81
N PHE A 9 26.64 -28.15 2.04
CA PHE A 9 25.84 -26.99 1.68
C PHE A 9 24.89 -26.62 2.82
N TYR A 10 24.49 -25.34 2.87
CA TYR A 10 23.56 -24.77 3.82
C TYR A 10 22.28 -24.37 3.07
N THR A 11 21.16 -25.01 3.40
CA THR A 11 19.86 -24.71 2.81
C THR A 11 19.09 -23.72 3.66
N LEU A 12 18.65 -22.62 3.06
CA LEU A 12 17.70 -21.70 3.69
C LEU A 12 16.27 -22.19 3.43
N TYR A 13 15.44 -22.23 4.47
CA TYR A 13 14.06 -22.71 4.38
C TYR A 13 13.06 -21.59 4.68
N GLU A 14 11.95 -21.56 3.94
CA GLU A 14 10.77 -20.73 4.20
C GLU A 14 9.54 -21.61 4.46
N ARG A 15 8.59 -21.08 5.22
CA ARG A 15 7.28 -21.69 5.41
C ARG A 15 6.34 -21.14 4.34
N ASN A 16 5.77 -22.01 3.51
CA ASN A 16 4.74 -21.59 2.55
C ASN A 16 3.40 -21.28 3.27
N GLU A 17 2.40 -20.84 2.51
CA GLU A 17 1.06 -20.52 3.02
C GLU A 17 0.37 -21.71 3.71
N SER A 18 0.73 -22.94 3.32
CA SER A 18 0.24 -24.19 3.92
C SER A 18 1.02 -24.61 5.18
N GLY A 19 2.04 -23.83 5.58
CA GLY A 19 2.89 -24.11 6.74
C GLY A 19 3.98 -25.17 6.48
N GLU A 20 4.21 -25.59 5.24
CA GLU A 20 5.25 -26.54 4.88
C GLU A 20 6.60 -25.85 4.68
N SER A 21 7.69 -26.52 5.09
CA SER A 21 9.05 -26.02 4.87
C SER A 21 9.48 -26.29 3.43
N GLN A 22 9.84 -25.25 2.70
CA GLN A 22 10.39 -25.32 1.35
C GLN A 22 11.80 -24.73 1.33
N GLY A 23 12.74 -25.45 0.71
CA GLY A 23 14.10 -24.95 0.48
C GLY A 23 14.06 -23.84 -0.57
N ILE A 24 14.70 -22.71 -0.27
CA ILE A 24 14.68 -21.50 -1.11
C ILE A 24 16.00 -21.35 -1.87
N ILE A 25 17.11 -21.62 -1.18
CA ILE A 25 18.46 -21.45 -1.72
C ILE A 25 19.43 -22.38 -0.99
N ASP A 26 20.34 -22.98 -1.75
CA ASP A 26 21.47 -23.75 -1.25
C ASP A 26 22.74 -22.90 -1.38
N LEU A 27 23.50 -22.80 -0.30
CA LEU A 27 24.69 -21.96 -0.21
C LEU A 27 25.88 -22.80 0.25
N ASN A 28 27.01 -22.66 -0.45
CA ASN A 28 28.21 -23.45 -0.18
C ASN A 28 28.99 -22.95 1.05
N PHE A 29 28.79 -21.69 1.45
CA PHE A 29 29.49 -21.06 2.56
C PHE A 29 28.52 -20.63 3.65
N ARG A 30 28.94 -20.84 4.91
CA ARG A 30 28.13 -20.48 6.08
C ARG A 30 27.90 -18.98 6.21
N GLU A 31 28.93 -18.19 5.91
CA GLU A 31 28.87 -16.72 5.99
C GLU A 31 27.81 -16.16 5.01
N ASP A 32 27.74 -16.73 3.80
CA ASP A 32 26.70 -16.39 2.82
C ASP A 32 25.31 -16.80 3.30
N ALA A 33 25.19 -17.98 3.95
CA ALA A 33 23.93 -18.43 4.53
C ALA A 33 23.43 -17.55 5.68
N ASP A 34 24.33 -17.10 6.55
CA ASP A 34 24.01 -16.18 7.65
C ASP A 34 23.61 -14.79 7.11
N ALA A 35 24.33 -14.30 6.09
CA ALA A 35 23.99 -13.04 5.41
C ALA A 35 22.62 -13.12 4.71
N ALA A 36 22.35 -14.21 3.99
CA ALA A 36 21.07 -14.46 3.36
C ALA A 36 19.95 -14.52 4.41
N MET A 37 20.13 -15.27 5.50
CA MET A 37 19.13 -15.35 6.58
C MET A 37 18.76 -13.95 7.11
N LYS A 38 19.75 -13.08 7.34
CA LYS A 38 19.49 -11.71 7.83
C LYS A 38 18.61 -10.91 6.86
N VAL A 39 18.88 -10.99 5.56
CA VAL A 39 18.08 -10.33 4.52
C VAL A 39 16.66 -10.88 4.50
N TYR A 40 16.49 -12.20 4.59
CA TYR A 40 15.15 -12.82 4.59
C TYR A 40 14.33 -12.47 5.82
N VAL A 41 14.96 -12.39 7.00
CA VAL A 41 14.29 -11.93 8.23
C VAL A 41 13.83 -10.48 8.10
N GLU A 42 14.69 -9.59 7.60
CA GLU A 42 14.34 -8.18 7.38
C GLU A 42 13.24 -8.02 6.32
N ARG A 43 13.34 -8.76 5.20
CA ARG A 43 12.30 -8.85 4.17
C ARG A 43 10.96 -9.26 4.76
N ASN A 44 10.93 -10.31 5.60
CA ASN A 44 9.68 -10.81 6.19
C ASN A 44 9.07 -9.79 7.17
N ALA A 45 9.89 -9.13 7.97
CA ALA A 45 9.43 -8.06 8.86
C ALA A 45 8.86 -6.87 8.08
N LEU A 46 9.53 -6.47 6.99
CA LEU A 46 9.03 -5.42 6.09
C LEU A 46 7.75 -5.83 5.38
N GLN A 47 7.65 -7.07 4.91
CA GLN A 47 6.44 -7.59 4.26
C GLN A 47 5.23 -7.55 5.19
N GLN A 48 5.41 -7.87 6.48
CA GLN A 48 4.36 -7.74 7.47
C GLN A 48 3.90 -6.29 7.65
N GLN A 49 4.85 -5.34 7.72
CA GLN A 49 4.52 -3.92 7.83
C GLN A 49 3.78 -3.40 6.59
N VAL A 50 4.22 -3.80 5.39
CA VAL A 50 3.56 -3.44 4.12
C VAL A 50 2.14 -4.01 4.07
N ASN A 51 1.94 -5.26 4.47
CA ASN A 51 0.61 -5.88 4.51
C ASN A 51 -0.32 -5.17 5.51
N ALA A 52 0.19 -4.78 6.68
CA ALA A 52 -0.57 -4.01 7.66
C ALA A 52 -0.97 -2.63 7.11
N LEU A 53 -0.02 -1.90 6.52
CA LEU A 53 -0.28 -0.59 5.92
C LEU A 53 -1.26 -0.68 4.74
N ALA A 54 -1.16 -1.72 3.92
CA ALA A 54 -2.11 -1.97 2.83
C ALA A 54 -3.53 -2.23 3.36
N ALA A 55 -3.67 -2.97 4.47
CA ALA A 55 -4.96 -3.20 5.11
C ALA A 55 -5.54 -1.90 5.71
N GLU A 56 -4.72 -1.08 6.37
CA GLU A 56 -5.13 0.25 6.85
C GLU A 56 -5.56 1.16 5.71
N GLY A 57 -4.80 1.18 4.60
CA GLY A 57 -5.14 1.93 3.39
C GLY A 57 -6.46 1.48 2.75
N ALA A 58 -6.73 0.18 2.73
CA ALA A 58 -8.00 -0.36 2.26
C ALA A 58 -9.18 0.06 3.16
N MET A 59 -9.01 0.03 4.48
CA MET A 59 -10.05 0.53 5.41
C MET A 59 -10.28 2.04 5.27
N MET A 60 -9.20 2.82 5.14
CA MET A 60 -9.30 4.26 4.92
C MET A 60 -10.03 4.58 3.61
N ARG A 61 -9.75 3.81 2.54
CA ARG A 61 -10.46 3.94 1.27
C ARG A 61 -11.95 3.64 1.44
N GLN A 62 -12.30 2.56 2.14
CA GLN A 62 -13.69 2.21 2.41
C GLN A 62 -14.43 3.30 3.19
N ILE A 63 -13.77 3.92 4.18
CA ILE A 63 -14.34 5.06 4.93
C ILE A 63 -14.58 6.23 3.98
N ILE A 64 -13.58 6.59 3.15
CA ILE A 64 -13.70 7.67 2.17
C ILE A 64 -14.88 7.40 1.22
N ASP A 65 -14.94 6.20 0.63
CA ASP A 65 -16.03 5.85 -0.26
C ASP A 65 -17.38 5.94 0.48
N SER A 66 -17.47 5.47 1.72
CA SER A 66 -18.71 5.54 2.51
C SER A 66 -19.17 6.96 2.84
N VAL A 67 -18.26 7.88 3.20
CA VAL A 67 -18.63 9.25 3.61
C VAL A 67 -18.82 10.20 2.43
N THR A 68 -18.29 9.85 1.26
CA THR A 68 -18.44 10.63 0.02
C THR A 68 -19.59 10.12 -0.87
N ASP A 69 -20.19 8.98 -0.53
CA ASP A 69 -21.32 8.40 -1.24
C ASP A 69 -22.63 9.07 -0.82
N LEU A 70 -23.27 9.73 -1.79
CA LEU A 70 -24.54 10.45 -1.59
C LEU A 70 -25.70 9.50 -1.21
N ASP A 71 -25.61 8.20 -1.55
CA ASP A 71 -26.61 7.22 -1.13
C ASP A 71 -26.58 6.95 0.39
N ASN A 72 -25.45 7.27 1.05
CA ASN A 72 -25.30 7.17 2.51
C ASN A 72 -25.66 8.48 3.25
N GLU A 73 -26.23 9.47 2.56
CA GLU A 73 -26.65 10.71 3.17
C GLU A 73 -27.65 10.47 4.33
N PRO A 74 -27.49 11.21 5.45
CA PRO A 74 -28.50 11.22 6.49
C PRO A 74 -29.88 11.55 5.90
N GLN A 75 -30.90 10.81 6.31
CA GLN A 75 -32.27 11.07 5.85
C GLN A 75 -32.98 12.06 6.78
N TYR A 76 -33.76 12.95 6.17
CA TYR A 76 -34.65 13.83 6.93
C TYR A 76 -35.79 13.03 7.57
N HIS A 77 -35.91 13.06 8.89
CA HIS A 77 -36.97 12.38 9.63
C HIS A 77 -38.02 13.38 10.14
N TYR A 78 -39.06 13.59 9.33
CA TYR A 78 -40.15 14.54 9.62
C TYR A 78 -40.79 14.35 11.00
N GLU A 79 -40.97 13.10 11.44
CA GLU A 79 -41.65 12.77 12.70
C GLU A 79 -40.89 13.23 13.95
N GLY A 80 -39.56 13.30 13.90
CA GLY A 80 -38.72 13.63 15.05
C GLY A 80 -38.07 15.01 14.99
N MET A 81 -37.78 15.51 13.80
CA MET A 81 -36.89 16.66 13.63
C MET A 81 -37.56 18.01 13.92
N GLY A 82 -38.88 18.15 13.74
CA GLY A 82 -39.60 19.42 13.98
C GLY A 82 -40.05 19.66 15.43
N CYS A 83 -39.83 18.71 16.34
CA CYS A 83 -40.27 18.78 17.73
C CYS A 83 -39.32 19.67 18.57
N GLY A 84 -39.85 20.53 19.45
CA GLY A 84 -39.07 21.44 20.30
C GLY A 84 -38.73 22.80 19.68
N LEU A 85 -39.09 23.05 18.42
CA LEU A 85 -39.04 24.40 17.83
C LEU A 85 -40.20 25.28 18.32
N GLU A 86 -41.31 24.66 18.71
CA GLU A 86 -42.43 25.34 19.38
C GLU A 86 -42.00 26.03 20.69
N ASP A 87 -41.04 25.46 21.42
CA ASP A 87 -40.51 26.02 22.67
C ASP A 87 -39.73 27.33 22.42
N ARG A 88 -39.42 27.64 21.17
CA ARG A 88 -38.79 28.89 20.72
C ARG A 88 -39.75 29.82 19.96
N ASN A 89 -41.06 29.61 20.08
CA ASN A 89 -42.10 30.39 19.40
C ASN A 89 -42.03 30.34 17.86
N ILE A 90 -41.49 29.26 17.28
CA ILE A 90 -41.51 29.03 15.83
C ILE A 90 -42.74 28.19 15.51
N THR A 91 -43.73 28.79 14.83
CA THR A 91 -45.05 28.18 14.59
C THR A 91 -45.10 27.30 13.33
N ASP A 92 -44.24 27.56 12.35
CA ASP A 92 -44.05 26.79 11.10
C ASP A 92 -42.98 25.70 11.25
N ARG A 93 -42.81 25.18 12.48
CA ARG A 93 -41.71 24.30 12.92
C ARG A 93 -41.22 23.25 11.93
N TYR A 94 -42.12 22.54 11.25
CA TYR A 94 -41.73 21.47 10.32
C TYR A 94 -41.16 22.01 8.99
N GLU A 95 -41.66 23.16 8.55
CA GLU A 95 -41.17 23.86 7.35
C GLU A 95 -39.83 24.55 7.66
N ALA A 96 -39.74 25.24 8.81
CA ALA A 96 -38.51 25.82 9.30
C ALA A 96 -37.40 24.77 9.49
N MET A 97 -37.72 23.61 10.07
CA MET A 97 -36.77 22.52 10.24
C MET A 97 -36.34 21.91 8.91
N ARG A 98 -37.28 21.71 7.97
CA ARG A 98 -36.96 21.18 6.65
C ARG A 98 -36.00 22.10 5.90
N HIS A 99 -36.27 23.40 5.92
CA HIS A 99 -35.42 24.39 5.27
C HIS A 99 -34.01 24.43 5.92
N GLY A 100 -33.92 24.41 7.25
CA GLY A 100 -32.64 24.37 7.94
C GLY A 100 -31.84 23.09 7.63
N TRP A 101 -32.52 21.95 7.52
CA TRP A 101 -31.92 20.69 7.11
C TRP A 101 -31.39 20.73 5.68
N ASP A 102 -32.21 21.19 4.73
CA ASP A 102 -31.82 21.27 3.32
C ASP A 102 -30.60 22.18 3.14
N GLN A 103 -30.58 23.35 3.79
CA GLN A 103 -29.40 24.24 3.76
C GLN A 103 -28.16 23.60 4.41
N ALA A 104 -28.33 22.87 5.51
CA ALA A 104 -27.21 22.22 6.18
C ALA A 104 -26.61 21.10 5.31
N MET A 105 -27.45 20.26 4.70
CA MET A 105 -26.98 19.18 3.81
C MET A 105 -26.35 19.74 2.53
N GLU A 106 -26.94 20.79 1.93
CA GLU A 106 -26.37 21.46 0.76
C GLU A 106 -24.96 22.01 1.05
N SER A 107 -24.73 22.63 2.21
CA SER A 107 -23.39 23.10 2.59
C SER A 107 -22.43 21.93 2.91
N VAL A 108 -22.88 20.89 3.61
CA VAL A 108 -22.04 19.73 3.96
C VAL A 108 -21.53 19.00 2.71
N TYR A 109 -22.40 18.68 1.76
CA TYR A 109 -22.03 17.91 0.56
C TYR A 109 -21.61 18.78 -0.64
N GLY A 110 -21.92 20.08 -0.62
CA GLY A 110 -21.49 21.03 -1.65
C GLY A 110 -20.16 21.72 -1.36
N GLU A 111 -19.80 21.88 -0.09
CA GLU A 111 -18.61 22.66 0.33
C GLU A 111 -17.64 21.88 1.23
N LEU A 112 -18.15 21.06 2.15
CA LEU A 112 -17.33 20.51 3.23
C LEU A 112 -16.74 19.12 2.91
N ILE A 113 -17.55 18.23 2.32
CA ILE A 113 -17.14 16.89 1.92
C ILE A 113 -16.88 16.92 0.41
N PRO A 114 -15.61 16.77 -0.04
CA PRO A 114 -15.32 16.67 -1.46
C PRO A 114 -15.91 15.38 -2.03
N CYS A 115 -16.39 15.44 -3.27
CA CYS A 115 -16.80 14.25 -3.99
C CYS A 115 -15.57 13.34 -4.24
N ALA A 116 -15.78 12.02 -4.31
CA ALA A 116 -14.67 11.07 -4.46
C ALA A 116 -13.78 11.31 -5.69
N ASP A 117 -14.33 11.89 -6.76
CA ASP A 117 -13.65 12.26 -8.00
C ASP A 117 -12.79 13.53 -7.89
N GLN A 118 -12.97 14.32 -6.83
CA GLN A 118 -12.18 15.51 -6.53
C GLN A 118 -10.93 15.20 -5.69
N LEU A 119 -10.81 13.98 -5.17
CA LEU A 119 -9.65 13.56 -4.38
C LEU A 119 -8.49 13.18 -5.30
N ASP A 120 -7.40 13.96 -5.24
CA ASP A 120 -6.17 13.68 -5.98
C ASP A 120 -5.18 12.87 -5.11
N PHE A 121 -4.81 11.69 -5.60
CA PHE A 121 -3.81 10.81 -4.99
C PHE A 121 -2.50 10.74 -5.78
N SER A 122 -2.29 11.63 -6.75
CA SER A 122 -1.11 11.66 -7.61
C SER A 122 0.22 11.72 -6.83
N ALA A 123 0.23 12.40 -5.68
CA ALA A 123 1.37 12.46 -4.78
C ALA A 123 1.67 11.11 -4.12
N THR A 124 0.63 10.38 -3.71
CA THR A 124 0.75 9.03 -3.15
C THR A 124 1.24 8.06 -4.22
N ASP A 125 0.70 8.15 -5.45
CA ASP A 125 1.15 7.32 -6.58
C ASP A 125 2.59 7.61 -6.96
N ALA A 126 3.03 8.89 -6.92
CA ALA A 126 4.41 9.27 -7.13
C ALA A 126 5.34 8.72 -6.01
N ALA A 127 4.90 8.78 -4.75
CA ALA A 127 5.67 8.23 -3.63
C ALA A 127 5.81 6.69 -3.72
N ILE A 128 4.75 5.98 -4.13
CA ILE A 128 4.80 4.53 -4.38
C ILE A 128 5.81 4.21 -5.49
N ARG A 129 5.75 4.94 -6.61
CA ARG A 129 6.70 4.77 -7.72
C ARG A 129 8.14 5.02 -7.30
N GLU A 130 8.38 6.05 -6.50
CA GLU A 130 9.72 6.36 -5.96
C GLU A 130 10.22 5.25 -5.01
N MET A 131 9.38 4.74 -4.10
CA MET A 131 9.77 3.63 -3.24
C MET A 131 10.12 2.37 -4.04
N MET A 132 9.34 2.05 -5.08
CA MET A 132 9.65 0.93 -5.97
C MET A 132 10.98 1.14 -6.70
N ALA A 133 11.23 2.35 -7.21
CA ALA A 133 12.49 2.70 -7.88
C ALA A 133 13.69 2.54 -6.95
N GLN A 134 13.62 3.03 -5.71
CA GLN A 134 14.69 2.86 -4.72
C GLN A 134 14.96 1.39 -4.38
N GLY A 135 13.91 0.56 -4.31
CA GLY A 135 14.05 -0.88 -4.09
C GLY A 135 14.81 -1.56 -5.23
N VAL A 136 14.47 -1.22 -6.47
CA VAL A 136 15.12 -1.75 -7.68
C VAL A 136 16.57 -1.26 -7.79
N GLU A 137 16.86 -0.02 -7.42
CA GLU A 137 18.23 0.52 -7.39
C GLU A 137 19.11 -0.20 -6.36
N LYS A 138 18.58 -0.50 -5.18
CA LYS A 138 19.31 -1.29 -4.18
C LYS A 138 19.64 -2.69 -4.71
N LEU A 139 18.73 -3.30 -5.46
CA LEU A 139 18.99 -4.57 -6.14
C LEU A 139 20.10 -4.41 -7.19
N ALA A 140 20.06 -3.37 -8.02
CA ALA A 140 21.09 -3.10 -9.01
C ALA A 140 22.48 -2.92 -8.37
N ILE A 141 22.57 -2.13 -7.30
CA ILE A 141 23.80 -1.94 -6.51
C ILE A 141 24.32 -3.28 -5.99
N HIS A 142 23.43 -4.12 -5.44
CA HIS A 142 23.81 -5.44 -4.94
C HIS A 142 24.34 -6.35 -6.05
N LEU A 143 23.68 -6.37 -7.20
CA LEU A 143 24.12 -7.16 -8.37
C LEU A 143 25.48 -6.71 -8.90
N ARG A 144 25.74 -5.40 -8.91
CA ARG A 144 27.04 -4.84 -9.34
C ARG A 144 28.16 -5.13 -8.34
N ALA A 145 27.88 -5.05 -7.05
CA ALA A 145 28.86 -5.35 -6.00
C ALA A 145 29.31 -6.82 -6.04
N ASN A 146 28.44 -7.72 -6.50
CA ASN A 146 28.66 -9.17 -6.50
C ASN A 146 28.93 -9.77 -7.89
N GLY A 147 28.94 -8.95 -8.96
CA GLY A 147 29.16 -9.39 -10.34
C GLY A 147 30.57 -9.10 -10.84
N ASN A 148 31.20 -10.06 -11.51
CA ASN A 148 32.41 -9.81 -12.31
C ASN A 148 32.01 -9.23 -13.68
N ASP A 149 32.93 -8.57 -14.39
CA ASP A 149 32.67 -7.88 -15.67
C ASP A 149 31.96 -8.73 -16.74
N ALA A 150 32.12 -10.06 -16.71
CA ALA A 150 31.50 -11.01 -17.64
C ALA A 150 30.21 -11.69 -17.11
N SER A 151 29.73 -11.31 -15.91
CA SER A 151 28.59 -11.96 -15.27
C SER A 151 27.24 -11.44 -15.81
N PRO A 152 26.24 -12.32 -16.01
CA PRO A 152 24.86 -11.93 -16.29
C PRO A 152 24.28 -10.90 -15.31
N CYS A 153 24.81 -10.85 -14.08
CA CYS A 153 24.42 -9.88 -13.04
C CYS A 153 24.58 -8.42 -13.51
N ASN A 154 25.58 -8.11 -14.33
CA ASN A 154 25.79 -6.75 -14.82
C ASN A 154 24.74 -6.32 -15.85
N LEU A 155 24.30 -7.22 -16.73
CA LEU A 155 23.21 -6.95 -17.66
C LEU A 155 21.87 -6.77 -16.93
N ILE A 156 21.63 -7.58 -15.91
CA ILE A 156 20.43 -7.47 -15.07
C ILE A 156 20.45 -6.16 -14.26
N ALA A 157 21.61 -5.74 -13.75
CA ALA A 157 21.74 -4.48 -13.03
C ALA A 157 21.43 -3.26 -13.91
N ILE A 158 21.89 -3.25 -15.17
CA ILE A 158 21.55 -2.19 -16.14
C ILE A 158 20.04 -2.16 -16.38
N GLY A 159 19.42 -3.33 -16.63
CA GLY A 159 17.97 -3.41 -16.82
C GLY A 159 17.17 -2.96 -15.58
N ALA A 160 17.68 -3.22 -14.38
CA ALA A 160 17.09 -2.74 -13.13
C ALA A 160 17.18 -1.21 -13.00
N GLU A 161 18.31 -0.60 -13.36
CA GLU A 161 18.46 0.86 -13.37
C GLU A 161 17.50 1.53 -14.36
N ASP A 162 17.39 0.98 -15.57
CA ASP A 162 16.44 1.47 -16.58
C ASP A 162 14.99 1.35 -16.09
N PHE A 163 14.64 0.25 -15.45
CA PHE A 163 13.32 0.05 -14.87
C PHE A 163 13.01 1.03 -13.72
N ALA A 164 13.99 1.32 -12.86
CA ALA A 164 13.85 2.34 -11.81
C ALA A 164 13.61 3.74 -12.40
N ALA A 165 14.26 4.07 -13.52
CA ALA A 165 14.02 5.32 -14.23
C ALA A 165 12.60 5.38 -14.83
N GLN A 166 12.12 4.30 -15.45
CA GLN A 166 10.77 4.21 -16.00
C GLN A 166 9.68 4.35 -14.92
N LEU A 167 9.89 3.78 -13.74
CA LEU A 167 9.00 3.95 -12.58
C LEU A 167 8.86 5.43 -12.19
N ARG A 168 9.97 6.17 -12.09
CA ARG A 168 9.94 7.61 -11.78
C ARG A 168 9.27 8.42 -12.89
N ALA A 169 9.50 8.06 -14.14
CA ALA A 169 8.85 8.68 -15.30
C ALA A 169 7.34 8.37 -15.37
N GLY A 170 6.86 7.34 -14.67
CA GLY A 170 5.45 6.91 -14.73
C GLY A 170 5.12 6.14 -16.01
N GLU A 171 6.12 5.59 -16.68
CA GLU A 171 5.98 4.87 -17.95
C GLU A 171 5.54 3.41 -17.75
N VAL A 172 5.60 2.92 -16.50
CA VAL A 172 5.18 1.57 -16.11
C VAL A 172 3.79 1.65 -15.47
N SER A 173 2.76 1.22 -16.21
CA SER A 173 1.41 1.02 -15.66
C SER A 173 1.30 -0.36 -14.98
N LYS A 174 0.48 -0.44 -13.92
CA LYS A 174 -0.09 -1.72 -13.46
C LYS A 174 -0.97 -2.34 -14.55
#